data_AF-A0A7V8BHS5-F1
#
_entry.id   AF-A0A7V8BHS5-F1
#
_cell.length_a   1.000
_cell.length_b   1.000
_cell.length_c   1.000
_cell.angle_alpha   90.00
_cell.angle_beta   90.00
_cell.angle_gamma   90.00
#
_symmetry.space_group_name_H-M   'P 1'
#
loop_
_entity.id
_entity.type
_entity.pdbx_description
1 polymer ?
#
loop_
_entity_poly.entity_id
_entity_poly.type
_entity_poly.pdbx_seq_one_letter_code
_entity_poly.pdbx_strand_id
1 'polypeptide(L)' 'MKQSDPGWVYEGIAFYAYPLQTGGVCAAGQVPVYRAYNQRWQVNDSNHRYTTSLATYNQMVAQGWSGESVVICGAGN' A
#
# COMPACT_ATOMS: atom_id res chain seq x y z
N MET A 1 17.58 -0.26 -3.60
CA MET A 1 17.37 0.99 -4.38
C MET A 1 18.64 1.26 -5.16
N LYS A 2 18.52 1.54 -6.47
CA LYS A 2 19.67 1.69 -7.37
C LYS A 2 20.33 3.06 -7.11
N GLN A 3 21.42 2.99 -6.37
CA GLN A 3 22.64 3.80 -6.41
C GLN A 3 22.52 5.31 -6.78
N SER A 4 22.53 6.12 -5.71
CA SER A 4 23.06 7.49 -5.58
C SER A 4 22.51 8.61 -6.48
N ASP A 5 21.38 9.19 -6.08
CA ASP A 5 21.08 10.60 -6.35
C ASP A 5 21.68 11.48 -5.23
N PRO A 6 22.41 12.58 -5.54
CA PRO A 6 23.12 13.40 -4.55
C PRO A 6 22.21 14.15 -3.56
N GLY A 7 20.90 14.20 -3.80
CA GLY A 7 19.91 14.79 -2.88
C GLY A 7 19.24 13.78 -1.94
N TRP A 8 19.47 12.47 -2.11
CA TRP A 8 18.82 11.42 -1.31
C TRP A 8 19.80 10.83 -0.30
N VAL A 9 19.52 11.02 0.98
CA VAL A 9 20.26 10.40 2.09
C VAL A 9 19.53 9.14 2.52
N TYR A 10 20.27 8.08 2.83
CA TYR A 10 19.69 6.87 3.40
C TYR A 10 19.23 7.15 4.84
N GLU A 11 17.91 7.09 5.08
CA GLU A 11 17.31 7.36 6.39
C GLU A 11 17.11 6.09 7.25
N GLY A 12 17.54 4.92 6.76
CA GLY A 12 17.34 3.63 7.43
C GLY A 12 16.20 2.79 6.86
N ILE A 13 15.84 1.72 7.58
CA ILE A 13 14.70 0.86 7.24
C ILE A 13 13.45 1.49 7.85
N ALA A 14 12.52 1.93 7.00
CA ALA A 14 11.28 2.59 7.45
C ALA A 14 10.26 1.61 8.04
N PHE A 15 10.12 0.41 7.46
CA PHE A 15 9.18 -0.61 7.93
C PHE A 15 9.53 -1.99 7.38
N TYR A 16 8.98 -3.02 8.05
CA TYR A 16 8.91 -4.38 7.54
C TYR A 16 7.46 -4.70 7.17
N ALA A 17 7.28 -5.56 6.17
CA ALA A 17 5.98 -6.06 5.77
C ALA A 17 6.08 -7.55 5.46
N TYR A 18 4.98 -8.26 5.68
CA TYR A 18 4.84 -9.67 5.34
C TYR A 18 4.18 -9.82 3.97
N PRO A 19 4.59 -10.81 3.18
CA PRO A 19 3.92 -11.12 1.92
C PRO A 19 2.52 -11.71 2.19
N LEU A 20 1.63 -11.58 1.21
CA LEU A 20 0.37 -12.30 1.20
C LEU A 20 0.64 -13.81 1.15
N GLN A 21 -0.18 -14.58 1.86
CA GLN A 21 -0.20 -16.03 1.73
C GLN A 21 -0.92 -16.46 0.43
N THR A 22 -0.82 -17.75 0.10
CA THR A 22 -1.60 -18.35 -0.98
C THR A 22 -3.08 -18.03 -0.80
N GLY A 23 -3.70 -17.49 -1.86
CA GLY A 23 -5.10 -17.01 -1.80
C GLY A 23 -5.26 -15.52 -1.53
N GLY A 24 -4.16 -14.76 -1.39
CA GLY A 24 -4.20 -13.30 -1.28
C GLY A 24 -4.64 -12.80 0.10
N VAL A 25 -4.42 -13.61 1.14
CA VAL A 25 -4.82 -13.31 2.52
C VAL A 25 -3.61 -13.13 3.43
N CYS A 26 -3.81 -12.43 4.54
CA CYS A 26 -2.81 -12.32 5.59
C CYS A 26 -2.92 -13.50 6.58
N ALA A 27 -1.78 -13.89 7.15
CA ALA A 27 -1.76 -14.93 8.18
C ALA A 27 -2.54 -14.49 9.43
N ALA A 28 -2.93 -15.45 10.26
CA ALA A 28 -3.51 -15.16 11.57
C ALA A 28 -2.56 -14.26 12.38
N GLY A 29 -3.10 -13.18 12.96
CA GLY A 29 -2.32 -12.19 13.71
C GLY A 29 -1.60 -11.15 12.83
N GLN A 30 -1.80 -11.15 11.51
CA GLN A 30 -1.32 -10.07 10.62
C GLN A 30 -2.47 -9.15 10.21
N VAL A 31 -2.12 -7.92 9.86
CA VAL A 31 -3.10 -6.89 9.47
C VAL A 31 -3.06 -6.68 7.95
N PRO A 32 -4.20 -6.78 7.24
CA PRO A 32 -4.23 -6.50 5.82
C PRO A 32 -4.00 -5.02 5.54
N VAL A 33 -3.14 -4.72 4.56
CA VAL A 33 -2.95 -3.38 4.02
C VAL A 33 -3.54 -3.33 2.62
N TYR A 34 -4.60 -2.54 2.48
CA TYR A 34 -5.30 -2.27 1.23
C TYR A 34 -4.61 -1.16 0.45
N ARG A 35 -4.58 -1.28 -0.88
CA ARG A 35 -4.10 -0.21 -1.78
C ARG A 35 -5.21 0.26 -2.70
N ALA A 36 -5.35 1.58 -2.82
CA ALA A 36 -6.20 2.22 -3.81
C ALA A 36 -5.38 3.16 -4.68
N TYR A 37 -5.67 3.20 -5.97
CA TYR A 37 -4.99 4.03 -6.95
C TYR A 37 -5.93 5.09 -7.53
N ASN A 38 -5.49 6.34 -7.58
CA ASN A 38 -6.33 7.44 -8.07
C ASN A 38 -6.47 7.51 -9.60
N GLN A 39 -5.72 6.72 -10.37
CA GLN A 39 -5.79 6.66 -11.84
C GLN A 39 -5.43 7.95 -12.58
N ARG A 40 -4.71 8.89 -11.94
CA ARG A 40 -4.41 10.21 -12.50
C ARG A 40 -3.06 10.31 -13.24
N TRP A 41 -2.59 9.21 -13.81
CA TRP A 41 -1.32 9.16 -14.56
C TRP A 41 -1.28 10.11 -15.77
N GLN A 42 -2.42 10.31 -16.44
CA GLN A 42 -2.49 11.18 -17.63
C GLN A 42 -2.17 12.65 -17.33
N VAL A 43 -2.25 13.07 -16.06
CA VAL A 43 -1.96 14.43 -15.60
C VAL A 43 -0.75 14.48 -14.66
N ASN A 44 0.08 13.44 -14.65
CA ASN A 44 1.27 13.31 -13.78
C ASN A 44 0.97 13.42 -12.27
N ASP A 45 -0.21 12.98 -11.84
CA ASP A 45 -0.66 13.03 -10.44
C ASP A 45 -1.00 11.62 -9.93
N SER A 46 -0.23 10.61 -10.34
CA SER A 46 -0.43 9.23 -9.90
C SER A 46 -0.20 9.09 -8.39
N ASN A 47 -1.21 8.65 -7.66
CA ASN A 47 -1.11 8.41 -6.22
C ASN A 47 -1.68 7.04 -5.83
N HIS A 48 -0.88 6.29 -5.07
CA HIS A 48 -1.30 5.07 -4.40
C HIS A 48 -1.46 5.34 -2.92
N ARG A 49 -2.66 5.10 -2.40
CA ARG A 49 -2.96 5.22 -0.97
C ARG A 49 -3.02 3.84 -0.34
N TYR A 50 -2.24 3.66 0.73
CA TYR A 50 -2.25 2.46 1.55
C TYR A 50 -3.02 2.72 2.84
N THR A 51 -3.87 1.76 3.26
CA THR A 51 -4.64 1.84 4.51
C THR A 51 -4.90 0.45 5.07
N THR A 52 -4.94 0.31 6.39
CA THR A 52 -5.39 -0.92 7.08
C THR A 52 -6.90 -0.91 7.35
N SER A 53 -7.58 0.23 7.13
CA SER A 53 -9.02 0.38 7.32
C SER A 53 -9.77 0.01 6.04
N LEU A 54 -10.54 -1.09 6.10
CA LEU A 54 -11.43 -1.49 5.02
C LEU A 54 -12.51 -0.42 4.72
N ALA A 55 -13.00 0.27 5.75
CA ALA A 55 -13.98 1.34 5.57
C ALA A 55 -13.41 2.50 4.75
N THR A 56 -12.18 2.94 5.04
CA THR A 56 -11.49 3.99 4.28
C THR A 56 -11.21 3.55 2.85
N TYR A 57 -10.78 2.30 2.66
CA TYR A 57 -10.60 1.72 1.33
C TYR A 57 -11.89 1.75 0.51
N ASN A 58 -12.99 1.25 1.08
CA ASN A 58 -14.29 1.23 0.40
C ASN A 58 -14.79 2.64 0.07
N GLN A 59 -14.55 3.62 0.96
CA GLN A 59 -14.88 5.03 0.69
C GLN A 59 -14.08 5.58 -0.50
N MET A 60 -12.78 5.29 -0.61
CA MET A 60 -11.96 5.73 -1.75
C MET A 60 -12.44 5.11 -3.05
N VAL A 61 -12.72 3.80 -3.04
CA VAL A 61 -13.26 3.10 -4.20
C VAL A 61 -14.62 3.68 -4.62
N ALA A 62 -15.50 3.98 -3.66
CA ALA A 62 -16.77 4.65 -3.92
C ALA A 62 -16.61 6.06 -4.50
N GLN A 63 -15.48 6.74 -4.22
CA GLN A 63 -15.11 8.04 -4.79
C GLN A 63 -14.41 7.92 -6.17
N GLY A 64 -14.35 6.72 -6.76
CA GLY A 64 -13.82 6.50 -8.11
C GLY A 64 -12.33 6.12 -8.16
N TRP A 65 -11.69 5.86 -7.02
CA TRP A 65 -10.36 5.27 -7.00
C TRP A 65 -10.44 3.81 -7.45
N SER A 66 -9.41 3.33 -8.15
CA SER A 66 -9.28 1.91 -8.47
C SER A 66 -8.86 1.14 -7.22
N GLY A 67 -9.68 0.16 -6.84
CA GLY A 67 -9.40 -0.71 -5.70
C GLY A 67 -8.46 -1.85 -6.10
N GLU A 68 -7.26 -1.90 -5.51
CA GLU A 68 -6.26 -2.94 -5.78
C GLU A 68 -6.20 -4.02 -4.69
N SER A 69 -7.17 -4.02 -3.77
CA SER A 69 -7.31 -4.99 -2.69
C SER A 69 -6.11 -5.03 -1.73
N VAL A 70 -5.96 -6.11 -0.97
CA VAL A 70 -4.83 -6.30 -0.04
C VAL A 70 -3.58 -6.59 -0.86
N VAL A 71 -2.51 -5.83 -0.62
CA VAL A 71 -1.26 -5.97 -1.37
C VAL A 71 -0.07 -6.40 -0.50
N ILE A 72 -0.13 -6.11 0.80
CA ILE A 72 0.86 -6.51 1.79
C ILE A 72 0.18 -6.74 3.15
N CYS A 73 0.86 -7.44 4.03
CA CYS A 73 0.43 -7.65 5.41
C CYS A 73 1.36 -6.92 6.38
N GLY A 74 0.78 -6.17 7.31
CA GLY A 74 1.51 -5.56 8.42
C GLY A 74 1.61 -6.50 9.63
N ALA A 75 2.51 -6.18 10.56
CA ALA A 75 2.50 -6.81 11.88
C ALA A 75 1.19 -6.48 12.60
N GLY A 76 0.56 -7.48 13.23
CA GLY A 76 -0.53 -7.25 14.18
C GLY A 76 0.00 -6.74 15.50
N ASN A 77 -0.82 -5.93 16.18
CA ASN A 77 -0.60 -5.50 17.55
C ASN A 77 -1.03 -6.58 18.54
#